data_AF-A0AA47JDS8-F1
#
_entry.id   AF-A0AA47JDS8-F1
#
_cell.length_a   1.000
_cell.length_b   1.000
_cell.length_c   1.000
_cell.angle_alpha   90.00
_cell.angle_beta   90.00
_cell.angle_gamma   90.00
#
_symmetry.space_group_name_H-M   'P 1'
#
loop_
_entity.id
_entity.type
_entity.pdbx_description
1 polymer ?
#
loop_
_entity_poly.entity_id
_entity_poly.type
_entity_poly.pdbx_seq_one_letter_code
_entity_poly.pdbx_strand_id
1 'polypeptide(L)'
;MGEWSDYFEDFPEEAPQPPSAEEIAKEKLDAEIKAINADAFALIAETKRKAQEVAQEQKNKFLEFVDYCPQCGEKELNIYKLENETYLCECQDCGIYGSGCDFSSALHNTATSIGDGIDWRNGSLFKVSSK
;
A
#
# COMPACT_ATOMS: atom_id res chain seq x y z
N MET A 1 -55.27 24.72 -28.07
CA MET A 1 -54.28 23.62 -28.05
C MET A 1 -53.61 23.67 -29.40
N GLY A 2 -52.56 24.49 -29.54
CA GLY A 2 -51.89 24.71 -30.82
C GLY A 2 -50.45 24.25 -30.69
N GLU A 3 -50.08 23.22 -31.44
CA GLU A 3 -48.88 23.12 -32.28
C GLU A 3 -47.59 23.74 -31.74
N TRP A 4 -47.20 23.38 -30.51
CA TRP A 4 -45.83 23.57 -30.01
C TRP A 4 -44.99 22.28 -30.11
N SER A 5 -45.60 21.13 -30.43
CA SER A 5 -44.92 19.85 -30.64
C SER A 5 -44.16 19.80 -31.97
N ASP A 6 -44.68 20.48 -32.99
CA ASP A 6 -44.23 20.28 -34.37
C ASP A 6 -42.98 21.13 -34.71
N TYR A 7 -42.57 22.04 -33.82
CA TYR A 7 -41.36 22.86 -33.97
C TYR A 7 -40.08 22.15 -33.47
N PHE A 8 -40.21 20.97 -32.85
CA PHE A 8 -39.09 20.14 -32.39
C PHE A 8 -38.96 18.82 -33.16
N GLU A 9 -39.75 18.60 -34.22
CA GLU A 9 -39.65 17.38 -35.04
C GLU A 9 -38.57 17.47 -36.14
N ASP A 10 -38.10 18.68 -36.47
CA ASP A 10 -37.16 18.95 -37.57
C ASP A 10 -35.78 19.45 -37.09
N PHE A 11 -35.41 19.23 -35.83
CA PHE A 11 -33.98 19.30 -35.49
C PHE A 11 -33.34 18.01 -36.00
N PRO A 12 -32.54 18.01 -37.09
CA PRO A 12 -31.75 16.85 -37.41
C PRO A 12 -30.93 16.54 -36.17
N GLU A 13 -31.06 15.32 -35.65
CA GLU A 13 -30.18 14.82 -34.61
C GLU A 13 -28.76 14.98 -35.15
N GLU A 14 -28.08 16.05 -34.74
CA GLU A 14 -26.79 16.44 -35.28
C GLU A 14 -25.85 15.30 -34.89
N ALA A 15 -25.55 14.43 -35.87
CA ALA A 15 -24.69 13.28 -35.64
C ALA A 15 -23.42 13.81 -34.97
N PRO A 16 -23.02 13.26 -33.81
CA PRO A 16 -21.92 13.83 -33.03
C PRO A 16 -20.72 14.02 -33.95
N GLN A 17 -20.21 15.25 -34.01
CA GLN A 17 -19.10 15.56 -34.91
C GLN A 17 -17.94 14.60 -34.59
N PRO A 18 -17.29 14.02 -35.61
CA PRO A 18 -16.14 13.17 -35.36
C PRO A 18 -15.06 13.98 -34.63
N PRO A 19 -14.35 13.37 -33.66
CA PRO A 19 -13.35 14.08 -32.88
C PRO A 19 -12.30 14.69 -33.81
N SER A 20 -11.91 15.92 -33.50
CA SER A 20 -10.88 16.65 -34.24
C SER A 20 -9.53 15.93 -34.16
N ALA A 21 -8.65 16.20 -35.12
CA ALA A 21 -7.30 15.63 -35.11
C ALA A 21 -6.52 15.96 -33.82
N GLU A 22 -6.81 17.13 -33.21
CA GLU A 22 -6.23 17.60 -31.96
C GLU A 22 -6.75 16.80 -30.76
N GLU A 23 -8.05 16.50 -30.71
CA GLU A 23 -8.65 15.66 -29.67
C GLU A 23 -8.13 14.22 -29.74
N ILE A 24 -8.01 13.66 -30.95
CA ILE A 24 -7.42 12.33 -31.17
C ILE A 24 -5.94 12.31 -30.73
N ALA A 25 -5.18 13.36 -31.03
CA ALA A 25 -3.78 13.46 -30.61
C ALA A 25 -3.64 13.57 -29.09
N LYS A 26 -4.51 14.33 -28.43
CA LYS A 26 -4.54 14.47 -26.97
C LYS A 26 -4.92 13.15 -26.29
N GLU A 27 -5.94 12.45 -26.79
CA GLU A 27 -6.36 11.16 -26.24
C GLU A 27 -5.25 10.11 -26.35
N LYS A 28 -4.52 10.09 -27.47
CA LYS A 28 -3.34 9.23 -27.63
C LYS A 28 -2.23 9.56 -26.63
N LEU A 29 -1.91 10.84 -26.47
CA LEU A 29 -0.90 11.28 -25.50
C LEU A 29 -1.30 10.93 -24.06
N ASP A 30 -2.56 11.15 -23.69
CA ASP A 30 -3.08 10.80 -22.36
C ASP A 30 -3.04 9.28 -22.12
N ALA A 31 -3.33 8.47 -23.14
CA ALA A 31 -3.21 7.02 -23.08
C ALA A 31 -1.75 6.57 -22.92
N GLU A 32 -0.81 7.17 -23.66
CA GLU A 32 0.62 6.90 -23.53
C GLU A 32 1.15 7.28 -22.15
N ILE A 33 0.77 8.45 -21.62
CA ILE A 33 1.14 8.88 -20.26
C ILE A 33 0.61 7.91 -19.22
N LYS A 34 -0.66 7.46 -19.33
CA LYS A 34 -1.23 6.45 -18.43
C LYS A 34 -0.47 5.13 -18.48
N ALA A 35 -0.09 4.68 -19.67
CA ALA A 35 0.69 3.46 -19.84
C ALA A 35 2.08 3.57 -19.20
N ILE A 36 2.81 4.65 -19.49
CA ILE A 36 4.14 4.90 -18.90
C ILE A 36 4.05 5.00 -17.37
N ASN A 37 3.04 5.68 -16.84
CA ASN A 37 2.83 5.77 -15.40
C ASN A 37 2.55 4.40 -14.79
N ALA A 38 1.72 3.56 -15.43
CA ALA A 38 1.45 2.21 -14.96
C ALA A 38 2.73 1.36 -14.88
N ASP A 39 3.58 1.42 -15.91
CA ASP A 39 4.87 0.72 -15.93
C ASP A 39 5.81 1.24 -14.83
N ALA A 40 5.87 2.56 -14.64
CA ALA A 40 6.67 3.18 -13.57
C ALA A 40 6.18 2.74 -12.18
N PHE A 41 4.87 2.71 -11.94
CA PHE A 41 4.31 2.23 -10.68
C PHE A 41 4.60 0.73 -10.45
N ALA A 42 4.52 -0.09 -11.49
CA ALA A 42 4.86 -1.51 -11.40
C ALA A 42 6.33 -1.72 -11.02
N LEU A 43 7.26 -0.97 -11.62
CA LEU A 43 8.69 -1.01 -11.29
C LEU A 43 8.97 -0.56 -9.86
N ILE A 44 8.30 0.49 -9.38
CA ILE A 44 8.42 0.95 -7.99
C ILE A 44 7.91 -0.11 -7.02
N ALA A 45 6.75 -0.72 -7.31
CA ALA A 45 6.18 -1.77 -6.48
C ALA A 45 7.11 -2.99 -6.37
N GLU A 46 7.66 -3.44 -7.51
CA GLU A 46 8.62 -4.55 -7.55
C GLU A 46 9.91 -4.25 -6.77
N THR A 47 10.41 -3.01 -6.90
CA THR A 47 11.61 -2.57 -6.16
C THR A 47 11.36 -2.56 -4.66
N LYS A 48 10.19 -2.06 -4.21
CA LYS A 48 9.77 -2.09 -2.81
C LYS A 48 9.63 -3.51 -2.28
N ARG A 49 9.02 -4.41 -3.06
CA ARG A 49 8.88 -5.83 -2.72
C ARG A 49 10.24 -6.49 -2.48
N LYS A 50 11.18 -6.33 -3.40
CA LYS A 50 12.55 -6.85 -3.24
C LYS A 50 13.25 -6.27 -2.01
N ALA A 51 13.11 -4.97 -1.76
CA ALA A 51 13.69 -4.35 -0.57
C ALA A 51 13.09 -4.90 0.73
N GLN A 52 11.77 -5.15 0.75
CA GLN A 52 11.08 -5.78 1.87
C GLN A 52 11.53 -7.24 2.06
N GLU A 53 11.67 -8.02 1.00
CA GLU A 53 12.17 -9.41 1.05
C GLU A 53 13.57 -9.46 1.69
N VAL A 54 14.49 -8.62 1.21
CA VAL A 54 15.86 -8.53 1.77
C VAL A 54 15.84 -8.08 3.23
N ALA A 55 15.01 -7.09 3.58
CA ALA A 55 14.87 -6.64 4.97
C ALA A 55 14.30 -7.76 5.86
N GLN A 56 13.33 -8.54 5.36
CA GLN A 56 12.75 -9.66 6.07
C GLN A 56 13.77 -10.78 6.32
N GLU A 57 14.58 -11.12 5.32
CA GLU A 57 15.67 -12.09 5.47
C GLU A 57 16.70 -11.64 6.52
N GLN A 58 17.00 -10.34 6.58
CA GLN A 58 17.88 -9.79 7.62
C GLN A 58 17.23 -9.85 9.00
N LYS A 59 15.94 -9.49 9.13
CA LYS A 59 15.18 -9.57 10.39
C LYS A 59 15.07 -10.98 10.91
N ASN A 60 14.92 -11.97 10.04
CA ASN A 60 14.79 -13.38 10.42
C ASN A 60 16.00 -13.91 11.20
N LYS A 61 17.18 -13.28 11.09
CA LYS A 61 18.36 -13.61 11.90
C LYS A 61 18.18 -13.28 13.39
N PHE A 62 17.27 -12.36 13.70
CA PHE A 62 16.95 -11.90 15.05
C PHE A 62 15.64 -12.48 15.58
N LEU A 63 14.99 -13.38 14.82
CA LEU A 63 13.72 -13.97 15.21
C LEU A 63 13.92 -14.87 16.44
N GLU A 64 13.21 -14.57 17.52
CA GLU A 64 13.29 -15.33 18.76
C GLU A 64 12.14 -16.34 18.86
N PHE A 65 10.90 -15.91 18.60
CA PHE A 65 9.72 -16.77 18.56
C PHE A 65 8.54 -16.12 17.83
N VAL A 66 7.48 -16.91 17.60
CA VAL A 66 6.23 -16.48 16.97
C VAL A 66 5.06 -16.76 17.92
N ASP A 67 4.19 -15.77 18.10
CA ASP A 67 3.05 -15.81 19.02
C ASP A 67 1.75 -15.31 18.36
N TYR A 68 0.66 -15.27 19.14
CA TYR A 68 -0.64 -14.76 18.72
C TYR A 68 -0.66 -13.23 18.70
N CYS A 69 -1.18 -12.68 17.60
CA CYS A 69 -1.36 -11.26 17.44
C CYS A 69 -2.51 -10.74 18.32
N PRO A 70 -2.30 -9.67 19.13
CA PRO A 70 -3.38 -9.07 19.93
C PRO A 70 -4.47 -8.38 19.09
N GLN A 71 -4.21 -8.08 17.81
CA GLN A 71 -5.18 -7.42 16.92
C GLN A 71 -6.03 -8.41 16.14
N CYS A 72 -5.41 -9.34 15.39
CA CYS A 72 -6.16 -10.27 14.52
C CYS A 72 -6.36 -11.66 15.13
N GLY A 73 -5.65 -12.01 16.20
CA GLY A 73 -5.73 -13.34 16.82
C GLY A 73 -4.98 -14.45 16.08
N GLU A 74 -4.32 -14.15 14.95
CA GLU A 74 -3.52 -15.12 14.20
C GLU A 74 -2.17 -15.37 14.85
N LYS A 75 -1.65 -16.60 14.74
CA LYS A 75 -0.32 -17.00 15.27
C LYS A 75 0.81 -16.60 14.32
N GLU A 76 0.83 -15.33 13.96
CA GLU A 76 1.71 -14.72 12.96
C GLU A 76 2.38 -13.45 13.53
N LEU A 77 2.45 -13.32 14.85
CA LEU A 77 3.20 -12.24 15.49
C LEU A 77 4.66 -12.66 15.64
N ASN A 78 5.54 -12.14 14.79
CA ASN A 78 6.97 -12.39 14.91
C ASN A 78 7.55 -11.49 16.00
N ILE A 79 8.32 -12.09 16.90
CA ILE A 79 9.05 -11.38 17.95
C ILE A 79 10.55 -11.52 17.69
N TYR A 80 11.18 -10.37 17.48
CA TYR A 80 12.61 -10.27 17.21
C TYR A 80 13.34 -9.67 18.41
N LYS A 81 14.52 -10.19 18.69
CA LYS A 81 15.46 -9.64 19.69
C LYS A 81 16.66 -9.02 18.99
N LEU A 82 16.70 -7.70 18.96
CA LEU A 82 17.74 -6.93 18.28
C LEU A 82 19.01 -6.82 19.14
N GLU A 83 20.15 -6.47 18.52
CA GLU A 83 21.47 -6.43 19.20
C GLU A 83 21.51 -5.51 20.44
N ASN A 84 20.69 -4.46 20.48
CA ASN A 84 20.61 -3.51 21.59
C ASN A 84 19.64 -3.95 22.72
N GLU A 85 19.38 -5.26 22.83
CA GLU A 85 18.35 -5.86 23.72
C GLU A 85 16.94 -5.30 23.54
N THR A 86 16.69 -4.64 22.41
CA THR A 86 15.37 -4.11 22.06
C THR A 86 14.56 -5.22 21.41
N TYR A 87 13.31 -5.39 21.86
CA TYR A 87 12.35 -6.29 21.27
C TYR A 87 11.52 -5.55 20.23
N LEU A 88 11.25 -6.21 19.11
CA LEU A 88 10.37 -5.75 18.05
C LEU A 88 9.33 -6.82 17.78
N CYS A 89 8.07 -6.44 17.80
CA CYS A 89 6.94 -7.30 17.46
C CYS A 89 6.36 -6.82 16.13
N GLU A 90 6.17 -7.72 15.16
CA GLU A 90 5.54 -7.41 13.87
C GLU A 90 4.62 -8.56 13.46
N CYS A 91 3.33 -8.27 13.28
CA CYS A 91 2.38 -9.26 12.77
C CYS A 91 2.48 -9.38 11.25
N GLN A 92 2.69 -10.59 10.75
CA GLN A 92 2.84 -10.86 9.33
C GLN A 92 1.49 -10.81 8.57
N ASP A 93 0.38 -10.98 9.29
CA ASP A 93 -0.97 -10.92 8.74
C ASP A 93 -1.54 -9.48 8.72
N CYS A 94 -1.83 -8.91 9.88
CA CYS A 94 -2.49 -7.60 9.96
C CYS A 94 -1.55 -6.39 9.91
N GLY A 95 -0.22 -6.59 10.01
CA GLY A 95 0.77 -5.53 9.88
C GLY A 95 1.00 -4.68 11.14
N ILE A 96 0.27 -4.90 12.24
CA ILE A 96 0.53 -4.19 13.49
C ILE A 96 1.96 -4.47 13.99
N TYR A 97 2.58 -3.47 14.60
CA TYR A 97 3.90 -3.62 15.17
C TYR A 97 4.08 -2.78 16.44
N GLY A 98 5.13 -3.09 17.20
CA GLY A 98 5.55 -2.30 18.36
C GLY A 98 6.95 -2.70 18.80
N SER A 99 7.62 -1.84 19.57
CA SER A 99 8.96 -2.13 20.10
C SER A 99 9.09 -1.72 21.55
N GLY A 100 10.04 -2.32 22.26
CA GLY A 100 10.28 -2.08 23.67
C GLY A 100 11.66 -2.56 24.12
N CYS A 101 12.08 -2.15 25.31
CA CYS A 101 13.36 -2.59 25.90
C CYS A 101 13.31 -4.03 26.44
N ASP A 102 12.12 -4.62 26.52
CA ASP A 102 11.87 -6.00 26.92
C ASP A 102 10.63 -6.52 26.18
N PHE A 103 10.38 -7.84 26.27
CA PHE A 103 9.24 -8.47 25.60
C PHE A 103 7.89 -7.89 26.05
N SER A 104 7.71 -7.65 27.35
CA SER A 104 6.43 -7.17 27.89
C SER A 104 6.13 -5.74 27.43
N SER A 105 7.14 -4.87 27.41
CA SER A 105 6.98 -3.50 26.91
C SER A 105 6.75 -3.47 25.40
N ALA A 106 7.43 -4.32 24.62
CA ALA A 106 7.19 -4.42 23.18
C ALA A 106 5.76 -4.90 22.88
N LEU A 107 5.30 -5.96 23.54
CA LEU A 107 3.94 -6.48 23.36
C LEU A 107 2.88 -5.48 23.81
N HIS A 108 3.10 -4.80 24.94
CA HIS A 108 2.21 -3.73 25.39
C HIS A 108 2.12 -2.61 24.36
N ASN A 109 3.24 -2.13 23.84
CA ASN A 109 3.27 -1.10 22.82
C ASN A 109 2.59 -1.54 21.51
N THR A 110 2.74 -2.80 21.12
CA THR A 110 1.98 -3.37 20.00
C THR A 110 0.48 -3.30 20.29
N ALA A 111 0.03 -3.76 21.46
CA ALA A 111 -1.39 -3.76 21.81
C ALA A 111 -2.00 -2.34 21.93
N THR A 112 -1.25 -1.36 22.44
CA THR A 112 -1.72 0.02 22.54
C THR A 112 -1.83 0.71 21.18
N SER A 113 -1.14 0.19 20.16
CA SER A 113 -1.16 0.75 18.80
C SER A 113 -2.34 0.26 17.96
N ILE A 114 -3.22 -0.58 18.52
CA ILE A 114 -4.42 -1.07 17.82
C ILE A 114 -5.33 0.12 17.52
N GLY A 115 -5.64 0.30 16.23
CA GLY A 115 -6.48 1.40 15.75
C GLY A 115 -5.71 2.62 15.25
N ASP A 116 -4.39 2.67 15.43
CA ASP A 116 -3.56 3.78 14.95
C ASP A 116 -3.29 3.73 13.43
N GLY A 117 -3.73 2.67 12.76
CA GLY A 117 -3.54 2.49 11.31
C GLY A 117 -2.08 2.26 10.92
N ILE A 118 -1.23 1.85 11.87
CA ILE A 118 0.17 1.56 11.63
C ILE A 118 0.34 0.21 10.93
N ASP A 119 1.28 0.14 9.97
CA ASP A 119 1.62 -1.08 9.26
C ASP A 119 3.12 -1.11 8.95
N TRP A 120 3.85 -2.07 9.52
CA TRP A 120 5.31 -2.15 9.34
C TRP A 120 5.70 -2.39 7.88
N ARG A 121 4.78 -2.93 7.05
CA ARG A 121 4.99 -3.10 5.61
C ARG A 121 5.12 -1.75 4.90
N ASN A 122 4.54 -0.69 5.45
CA ASN A 122 4.67 0.67 4.94
C ASN A 122 5.88 1.42 5.51
N GLY A 123 6.53 0.88 6.54
CA GLY A 123 7.72 1.47 7.18
C GLY A 123 8.05 0.78 8.50
N SER A 124 8.98 -0.18 8.47
CA SER A 124 9.39 -0.95 9.66
C SER A 124 10.30 -0.13 10.58
N LEU A 125 10.20 -0.37 11.89
CA LEU A 125 11.13 0.17 12.89
C LEU A 125 12.51 -0.50 12.86
N PHE A 126 12.65 -1.62 12.16
CA PHE A 126 13.92 -2.30 12.00
C PHE A 126 14.87 -1.44 11.16
N LYS A 127 15.98 -1.02 11.77
CA LYS A 127 17.06 -0.30 11.10
C LYS A 127 18.33 -1.14 11.19
N VAL A 128 18.82 -1.62 10.06
CA VAL A 128 20.16 -2.21 10.00
C VAL A 128 21.17 -1.07 9.99
N SER A 129 22.06 -1.05 10.98
CA SER A 129 23.22 -0.19 10.93
C SER A 129 24.16 -0.74 9.86
N SER A 130 24.07 -0.23 8.64
CA SER A 130 25.10 -0.47 7.63
C SER A 130 26.42 0.09 8.16
N LYS A 131 27.33 -0.79 8.56
CA LYS A 131 28.73 -0.44 8.79
C LYS A 131 29.45 -0.22 7.47
#